data_AF-A0A4S8M3J3-F1
#
_entry.id   AF-A0A4S8M3J3-F1
#
_cell.length_a   1.000
_cell.length_b   1.000
_cell.length_c   1.000
_cell.angle_alpha   90.00
_cell.angle_beta   90.00
_cell.angle_gamma   90.00
#
_symmetry.space_group_name_H-M   'P 1'
#
loop_
_entity.id
_entity.type
_entity.pdbx_description
1 polymer ?
#
loop_
_entity_poly.entity_id
_entity_poly.type
_entity_poly.pdbx_seq_one_letter_code
_entity_poly.pdbx_strand_id
1 'polypeptide(L)'
;MVLPLWPGETDMHSQQKARSFVPPEIPEEEKRYLVVYYKTRPTITEEEIVRGGGKQKQKQKEREKESESTPGSDQAKNIMLSSFIVVALTVSFEELQDLRVTLPKEGLMVTGPLEDAFRSIPPKTARDSSSDVSVRECVLAQCNSRDTGLQFDPEALIQLGLCSVVRETGKEPLPLGRVSEEFDSQKTIEVKLTSLGTAVMEMIWYGGLALTSFGAE
;
A
#
# COMPACT_ATOMS: atom_id res chain seq x y z
N MET A 1 8.58 -6.11 -0.34
CA MET A 1 8.18 -6.53 -1.71
C MET A 1 8.48 -5.39 -2.67
N VAL A 2 9.01 -5.68 -3.85
CA VAL A 2 9.27 -4.65 -4.89
C VAL A 2 8.41 -5.01 -6.09
N LEU A 3 7.50 -4.12 -6.48
CA LEU A 3 6.55 -4.34 -7.57
C LEU A 3 6.86 -3.39 -8.74
N PRO A 4 6.95 -3.88 -9.98
CA PRO A 4 7.05 -3.00 -11.14
C PRO A 4 5.73 -2.23 -11.35
N LEU A 5 5.81 -0.92 -11.58
CA LEU A 5 4.66 -0.04 -11.87
C LEU A 5 4.39 0.09 -13.38
N TRP A 6 4.59 -1.00 -14.12
CA TRP A 6 4.25 -1.10 -15.52
C TRP A 6 3.67 -2.49 -15.82
N PRO A 7 2.74 -2.59 -16.78
CA PRO A 7 2.18 -3.88 -17.17
C PRO A 7 3.19 -4.74 -17.93
N GLY A 8 3.17 -6.05 -17.67
CA GLY A 8 3.94 -7.05 -18.38
C GLY A 8 3.04 -7.96 -19.21
N GLU A 9 2.50 -8.98 -18.56
CA GLU A 9 1.56 -9.93 -19.16
C GLU A 9 0.11 -9.62 -18.77
N THR A 10 -0.84 -10.13 -19.54
CA THR A 10 -2.27 -10.12 -19.16
C THR A 10 -2.86 -11.53 -19.20
N ASP A 11 -4.05 -11.70 -18.64
CA ASP A 11 -4.79 -12.95 -18.63
C ASP A 11 -5.08 -13.49 -20.06
N MET A 12 -5.14 -14.83 -20.20
CA MET A 12 -5.33 -15.49 -21.49
C MET A 12 -6.58 -15.02 -22.24
N HIS A 13 -7.66 -14.70 -21.51
CA HIS A 13 -8.92 -14.28 -22.12
C HIS A 13 -8.78 -12.90 -22.78
N SER A 14 -8.11 -11.98 -22.12
CA SER A 14 -7.82 -10.64 -22.64
C SER A 14 -6.77 -10.65 -23.75
N GLN A 15 -5.74 -11.49 -23.64
CA GLN A 15 -4.73 -11.68 -24.70
C GLN A 15 -5.38 -12.10 -26.03
N GLN A 16 -6.35 -13.01 -25.99
CA GLN A 16 -7.04 -13.47 -27.19
C GLN A 16 -7.84 -12.38 -27.91
N LYS A 17 -8.28 -11.34 -27.19
CA LYS A 17 -9.03 -10.20 -27.74
C LYS A 17 -8.11 -9.09 -28.25
N ALA A 18 -6.95 -8.92 -27.64
CA ALA A 18 -6.02 -7.82 -27.91
C ALA A 18 -5.00 -8.13 -29.04
N ARG A 19 -5.33 -9.00 -30.01
CA ARG A 19 -4.37 -9.57 -30.99
C ARG A 19 -3.57 -8.55 -31.81
N SER A 20 -4.00 -7.30 -31.90
CA SER A 20 -3.34 -6.23 -32.66
C SER A 20 -2.55 -5.25 -31.81
N PHE A 21 -2.66 -5.30 -30.48
CA PHE A 21 -1.94 -4.37 -29.61
C PHE A 21 -0.51 -4.85 -29.42
N VAL A 22 0.45 -4.00 -29.78
CA VAL A 22 1.88 -4.21 -29.54
C VAL A 22 2.28 -3.36 -28.34
N PRO A 23 2.71 -3.97 -27.22
CA PRO A 23 3.19 -3.24 -26.06
C PRO A 23 4.33 -2.28 -26.44
N PRO A 24 4.24 -0.99 -26.08
CA PRO A 24 5.37 -0.09 -26.25
C PRO A 24 6.52 -0.53 -25.34
N GLU A 25 7.75 -0.38 -25.83
CA GLU A 25 8.94 -0.57 -25.00
C GLU A 25 9.06 0.60 -24.01
N ILE A 26 9.24 0.28 -22.73
CA ILE A 26 9.43 1.27 -21.67
C ILE A 26 10.93 1.39 -21.39
N PRO A 27 11.56 2.55 -21.65
CA PRO A 27 12.97 2.77 -21.34
C PRO A 27 13.26 2.57 -19.85
N GLU A 28 14.48 2.14 -19.51
CA GLU A 28 14.83 1.83 -18.11
C GLU A 28 14.71 3.04 -17.19
N GLU A 29 14.97 4.24 -17.70
CA GLU A 29 14.86 5.53 -17.00
C GLU A 29 13.40 5.95 -16.75
N GLU A 30 12.44 5.29 -17.40
CA GLU A 30 11.01 5.47 -17.17
C GLU A 30 10.41 4.43 -16.24
N LYS A 31 11.13 3.33 -15.99
CA LYS A 31 10.67 2.28 -15.10
C LYS A 31 10.61 2.79 -13.67
N ARG A 32 9.48 2.49 -13.04
CA ARG A 32 9.21 2.78 -11.63
C ARG A 32 8.85 1.53 -10.88
N TYR A 33 9.18 1.55 -9.61
CA TYR A 33 8.89 0.46 -8.71
C TYR A 33 8.13 0.97 -7.50
N LEU A 34 7.27 0.11 -6.97
CA LEU A 34 6.61 0.28 -5.70
C LEU A 34 7.26 -0.66 -4.69
N VAL A 35 7.97 -0.09 -3.73
CA VAL A 35 8.54 -0.82 -2.60
C VAL A 35 7.50 -0.85 -1.50
N VAL A 36 6.92 -2.03 -1.27
CA VAL A 36 5.92 -2.26 -0.22
C VAL A 36 6.56 -2.98 0.96
N TYR A 37 6.33 -2.46 2.16
CA TYR A 37 6.72 -3.12 3.41
C TYR A 37 5.62 -3.02 4.46
N TYR A 38 5.65 -3.97 5.39
CA TYR A 38 4.66 -4.14 6.43
C TYR A 38 5.29 -3.75 7.77
N LYS A 39 4.67 -2.84 8.51
CA LYS A 39 5.12 -2.39 9.82
C LYS A 39 4.11 -2.83 10.88
N THR A 40 4.59 -3.38 11.99
CA THR A 40 3.73 -3.64 13.15
C THR A 40 3.25 -2.32 13.74
N ARG A 41 2.01 -2.30 14.22
CA ARG A 41 1.61 -1.23 15.13
C ARG A 41 2.17 -1.56 16.52
N PRO A 42 2.73 -0.60 17.26
CA PRO A 42 2.93 -0.80 18.68
C PRO A 42 1.55 -1.10 19.28
N THR A 43 1.37 -2.32 19.76
CA THR A 43 0.17 -2.68 20.52
C THR A 43 0.23 -1.85 21.79
N ILE A 44 -0.59 -0.81 21.90
CA ILE A 44 -0.84 -0.18 23.19
C ILE A 44 -1.60 -1.25 23.98
N THR A 45 -0.87 -2.06 24.74
CA THR A 45 -1.48 -3.00 25.68
C THR A 45 -2.33 -2.20 26.64
N GLU A 46 -3.54 -2.69 26.94
CA GLU A 46 -4.48 -2.06 27.89
C GLU A 46 -3.85 -1.76 29.26
N GLU A 47 -2.73 -2.41 29.60
CA GLU A 47 -1.90 -2.12 30.76
C GLU A 47 -1.31 -0.70 30.79
N GLU A 48 -1.09 -0.05 29.64
CA GLU A 48 -0.62 1.35 29.56
C GLU A 48 -1.77 2.36 29.71
N ILE A 49 -2.99 2.01 29.30
CA ILE A 49 -4.17 2.89 29.41
C ILE A 49 -4.61 2.99 30.89
N VAL A 50 -4.47 1.92 31.67
CA VAL A 50 -4.82 1.93 33.11
C VAL A 50 -3.77 2.67 33.97
N ARG A 51 -2.57 2.96 33.44
CA ARG A 51 -1.49 3.66 34.20
C ARG A 51 -1.28 5.12 33.78
N GLY A 52 -1.97 5.62 32.76
CA GLY A 52 -1.81 6.97 32.22
C GLY A 52 -2.59 8.06 32.96
N GLY A 53 -2.38 8.22 34.27
CA GLY A 53 -3.11 9.22 35.05
C GLY A 53 -2.45 9.64 36.36
N GLY A 54 -1.25 10.22 36.33
CA GLY A 54 -0.70 10.91 37.52
C GLY A 54 0.81 11.07 37.57
N LYS A 55 1.25 12.32 37.44
CA LYS A 55 2.61 12.87 37.63
C LYS A 55 3.44 12.21 38.76
N GLN A 56 4.72 11.89 38.52
CA GLN A 56 5.89 12.60 39.09
C GLN A 56 7.24 11.88 38.85
N LYS A 57 8.28 12.72 38.76
CA LYS A 57 9.73 12.49 38.65
C LYS A 57 10.32 11.45 39.63
N GLN A 58 11.27 10.64 39.15
CA GLN A 58 12.67 10.47 39.65
C GLN A 58 13.26 9.20 39.00
N LYS A 59 14.27 9.33 38.13
CA LYS A 59 15.71 9.18 38.43
C LYS A 59 16.09 7.81 39.02
N GLN A 60 16.96 7.13 38.26
CA GLN A 60 18.02 6.19 38.66
C GLN A 60 17.77 4.67 38.57
N LYS A 61 18.60 4.07 37.71
CA LYS A 61 19.54 2.96 37.97
C LYS A 61 19.08 1.53 37.67
N GLU A 62 19.80 0.95 36.69
CA GLU A 62 20.25 -0.44 36.57
C GLU A 62 19.44 -1.54 37.27
N ARG A 63 18.83 -2.40 36.46
CA ARG A 63 19.29 -3.80 36.39
C ARG A 63 18.70 -4.48 35.16
N GLU A 64 19.59 -4.84 34.26
CA GLU A 64 19.41 -5.98 33.37
C GLU A 64 18.91 -7.16 34.21
N LYS A 65 17.73 -7.66 33.86
CA LYS A 65 17.34 -9.02 34.18
C LYS A 65 17.15 -9.72 32.84
N GLU A 66 18.24 -10.34 32.41
CA GLU A 66 18.19 -11.59 31.67
C GLU A 66 17.23 -12.52 32.41
N SER A 67 16.05 -12.75 31.83
CA SER A 67 15.32 -13.98 32.05
C SER A 67 15.83 -14.99 31.05
N GLU A 68 16.89 -15.67 31.49
CA GLU A 68 17.35 -16.95 30.95
C GLU A 68 16.18 -17.94 31.03
N SER A 69 15.64 -18.33 29.89
CA SER A 69 14.81 -19.52 29.76
C SER A 69 15.39 -20.38 28.64
N THR A 70 16.20 -21.35 29.06
CA THR A 70 16.39 -22.71 28.53
C THR A 70 16.67 -22.89 27.01
N PRO A 71 17.77 -23.56 26.61
CA PRO A 71 18.01 -23.92 25.22
C PRO A 71 17.22 -25.19 24.90
N GLY A 72 16.09 -25.04 24.21
CA GLY A 72 15.28 -26.19 23.80
C GLY A 72 14.28 -25.80 22.72
N SER A 73 14.46 -26.39 21.54
CA SER A 73 13.61 -26.31 20.35
C SER A 73 13.80 -25.08 19.46
N ASP A 74 14.35 -25.32 18.27
CA ASP A 74 14.20 -24.52 17.05
C ASP A 74 12.71 -24.36 16.67
N GLN A 75 11.93 -23.66 17.50
CA GLN A 75 10.67 -23.10 17.03
C GLN A 75 11.03 -21.86 16.21
N ALA A 76 11.07 -22.06 14.89
CA ALA A 76 11.00 -20.97 13.94
C ALA A 76 9.97 -19.96 14.46
N LYS A 77 10.44 -18.78 14.88
CA LYS A 77 9.60 -17.72 15.42
C LYS A 77 8.53 -17.44 14.38
N ASN A 78 7.33 -17.95 14.60
CA ASN A 78 6.22 -17.74 13.71
C ASN A 78 5.79 -16.29 13.92
N ILE A 79 6.27 -15.38 13.08
CA ILE A 79 5.98 -13.94 13.15
C ILE A 79 4.56 -13.75 12.62
N MET A 80 3.57 -14.21 13.39
CA MET A 80 2.17 -13.97 13.10
C MET A 80 1.83 -12.57 13.61
N LEU A 81 1.54 -11.66 12.69
CA LEU A 81 1.17 -10.29 13.04
C LEU A 81 -0.36 -10.19 13.17
N SER A 82 -0.84 -9.87 14.38
CA SER A 82 -2.27 -9.63 14.64
C SER A 82 -2.75 -8.31 14.04
N SER A 83 -1.85 -7.33 13.93
CA SER A 83 -2.12 -6.03 13.32
C SER A 83 -0.87 -5.44 12.68
N PHE A 84 -1.05 -4.73 11.57
CA PHE A 84 0.04 -4.05 10.86
C PHE A 84 -0.50 -2.96 9.93
N ILE A 85 0.40 -2.07 9.53
CA ILE A 85 0.18 -1.13 8.44
C ILE A 85 1.02 -1.53 7.23
N VAL A 86 0.47 -1.31 6.05
CA VAL A 86 1.16 -1.48 4.77
C VAL A 86 1.58 -0.10 4.31
N VAL A 87 2.88 0.09 4.16
CA VAL A 87 3.45 1.32 3.64
C VAL A 87 4.05 1.02 2.28
N ALA A 88 3.82 1.92 1.34
CA ALA A 88 4.39 1.82 0.02
C ALA A 88 5.23 3.05 -0.30
N LEU A 89 6.31 2.79 -1.02
CA LEU A 89 7.29 3.78 -1.42
C LEU A 89 7.47 3.71 -2.94
N THR A 90 7.24 4.82 -3.64
CA THR A 90 7.52 4.89 -5.08
C THR A 90 8.98 5.27 -5.30
N VAL A 91 9.69 4.46 -6.10
CA VAL A 91 11.14 4.60 -6.35
C VAL A 91 11.42 4.51 -7.84
N SER A 92 12.38 5.30 -8.33
CA SER A 92 12.86 5.19 -9.72
C SER A 92 13.84 4.01 -9.89
N PHE A 93 14.08 3.60 -11.13
CA PHE A 93 15.10 2.59 -11.44
C PHE A 93 16.50 3.02 -10.95
N GLU A 94 16.87 4.28 -11.15
CA GLU A 94 18.16 4.84 -10.73
C GLU A 94 18.37 4.72 -9.20
N GLU A 95 17.36 5.08 -8.41
CA GLU A 95 17.41 5.03 -6.95
C GLU A 95 17.55 3.59 -6.41
N LEU A 96 17.04 2.59 -7.15
CA LEU A 96 17.18 1.19 -6.76
C LEU A 96 18.47 0.54 -7.22
N GLN A 97 19.06 1.02 -8.33
CA GLN A 97 20.30 0.48 -8.87
C GLN A 97 21.45 0.60 -7.85
N ASP A 98 21.45 1.69 -7.08
CA ASP A 98 22.44 1.94 -6.02
C ASP A 98 22.31 0.96 -4.84
N LEU A 99 21.12 0.37 -4.63
CA LEU A 99 20.83 -0.49 -3.48
C LEU A 99 21.23 -1.97 -3.68
N ARG A 100 21.79 -2.32 -4.86
CA ARG A 100 22.19 -3.71 -5.21
C ARG A 100 21.08 -4.75 -4.99
N VAL A 101 19.82 -4.35 -5.10
CA VAL A 101 18.66 -5.24 -5.01
C VAL A 101 18.37 -5.82 -6.39
N THR A 102 18.04 -7.10 -6.46
CA THR A 102 17.58 -7.72 -7.71
C THR A 102 16.21 -7.17 -8.09
N LEU A 103 16.13 -6.47 -9.22
CA LEU A 103 14.89 -5.86 -9.69
C LEU A 103 14.12 -6.80 -10.64
N PRO A 104 12.78 -6.81 -10.56
CA PRO A 104 11.94 -7.42 -11.59
C PRO A 104 12.28 -6.85 -12.97
N LYS A 105 12.59 -7.75 -13.91
CA LYS A 105 12.84 -7.40 -15.31
C LYS A 105 11.54 -7.30 -16.11
N GLU A 106 10.58 -8.13 -15.75
CA GLU A 106 9.26 -8.19 -16.36
C GLU A 106 8.29 -7.26 -15.63
N GLY A 107 7.28 -6.78 -16.35
CA GLY A 107 6.21 -5.97 -15.78
C GLY A 107 5.24 -6.79 -14.94
N LEU A 108 4.35 -6.09 -14.25
CA LEU A 108 3.35 -6.72 -13.41
C LEU A 108 2.30 -7.40 -14.29
N MET A 109 1.92 -8.62 -13.92
CA MET A 109 0.79 -9.28 -14.58
C MET A 109 -0.51 -8.55 -14.20
N VAL A 110 -1.29 -8.17 -15.20
CA VAL A 110 -2.53 -7.40 -15.04
C VAL A 110 -3.74 -8.18 -15.55
N THR A 111 -4.93 -7.77 -15.16
CA THR A 111 -6.19 -8.32 -15.68
C THR A 111 -6.86 -7.33 -16.63
N GLY A 112 -7.42 -7.84 -17.72
CA GLY A 112 -8.09 -7.02 -18.74
C GLY A 112 -7.22 -6.65 -19.95
N PRO A 113 -7.71 -5.77 -20.84
CA PRO A 113 -6.98 -5.38 -22.05
C PRO A 113 -5.63 -4.74 -21.71
N LEU A 114 -4.56 -5.26 -22.33
CA LEU A 114 -3.21 -4.76 -22.09
C LEU A 114 -3.07 -3.28 -22.50
N GLU A 115 -3.77 -2.86 -23.56
CA GLU A 115 -3.82 -1.46 -24.00
C GLU A 115 -4.28 -0.49 -22.90
N ASP A 116 -5.32 -0.87 -22.15
CA ASP A 116 -5.85 -0.03 -21.06
C ASP A 116 -4.89 0.01 -19.88
N ALA A 117 -4.18 -1.10 -19.62
CA ALA A 117 -3.15 -1.15 -18.59
C ALA A 117 -1.96 -0.22 -18.93
N PHE A 118 -1.53 -0.17 -20.19
CA PHE A 118 -0.47 0.75 -20.64
C PHE A 118 -0.91 2.21 -20.57
N ARG A 119 -2.18 2.52 -20.86
CA ARG A 119 -2.74 3.87 -20.72
C ARG A 119 -2.86 4.34 -19.27
N SER A 120 -2.92 3.40 -18.33
CA SER A 120 -3.08 3.68 -16.90
C SER A 120 -1.77 3.58 -16.11
N ILE A 121 -0.62 3.56 -16.80
CA ILE A 121 0.69 3.68 -16.14
C ILE A 121 0.73 5.01 -15.38
N PRO A 122 1.03 5.01 -14.06
CA PRO A 122 1.12 6.22 -13.28
C PRO A 122 2.12 7.20 -13.92
N PRO A 123 1.69 8.44 -14.25
CA PRO A 123 2.55 9.40 -14.92
C PRO A 123 3.77 9.71 -14.06
N LYS A 124 4.84 10.21 -14.69
CA LYS A 124 5.94 10.80 -13.94
C LYS A 124 5.39 11.95 -13.09
N THR A 125 5.27 11.74 -11.78
CA THR A 125 4.91 12.81 -10.85
C THR A 125 5.97 13.88 -11.03
N ALA A 126 5.60 14.96 -11.71
CA ALA A 126 6.45 16.11 -11.94
C ALA A 126 6.64 16.82 -10.59
N ARG A 127 7.58 16.33 -9.78
CA ARG A 127 7.95 16.93 -8.49
C ARG A 127 9.47 17.09 -8.40
N ASP A 128 10.02 17.80 -9.38
CA ASP A 128 11.33 18.47 -9.28
C ASP A 128 11.21 19.88 -8.68
N SER A 129 10.02 20.36 -8.30
CA SER A 129 9.81 21.79 -7.97
C SER A 129 9.32 22.13 -6.56
N SER A 130 9.21 21.20 -5.61
CA SER A 130 9.05 21.58 -4.20
C SER A 130 9.33 20.42 -3.26
N SER A 131 10.50 20.45 -2.61
CA SER A 131 10.80 20.17 -1.19
C SER A 131 9.92 19.25 -0.31
N ASP A 132 9.11 18.36 -0.86
CA ASP A 132 8.19 17.51 -0.10
C ASP A 132 8.54 16.05 -0.31
N VAL A 133 9.45 15.59 0.56
CA VAL A 133 9.80 14.18 0.81
C VAL A 133 8.55 13.34 1.17
N SER A 134 7.41 13.99 1.42
CA SER A 134 6.14 13.41 1.87
C SER A 134 5.37 12.57 0.86
N VAL A 135 5.63 12.65 -0.45
CA VAL A 135 4.91 11.81 -1.46
C VAL A 135 5.66 10.51 -1.79
N ARG A 136 6.83 10.30 -1.16
CA ARG A 136 7.58 9.06 -1.35
C ARG A 136 6.93 7.91 -0.60
N GLU A 137 6.67 8.07 0.70
CA GLU A 137 6.04 7.04 1.53
C GLU A 137 4.56 7.34 1.80
N CYS A 138 3.67 6.41 1.48
CA CYS A 138 2.25 6.50 1.84
C CYS A 138 1.77 5.22 2.52
N VAL A 139 0.83 5.35 3.46
CA VAL A 139 0.15 4.20 4.07
C VAL A 139 -0.95 3.76 3.12
N LEU A 140 -0.79 2.59 2.49
CA LEU A 140 -1.77 2.07 1.53
C LEU A 140 -2.90 1.30 2.17
N ALA A 141 -2.60 0.60 3.25
CA ALA A 141 -3.58 -0.25 3.89
C ALA A 141 -3.26 -0.48 5.37
N GLN A 142 -4.27 -0.90 6.10
CA GLN A 142 -4.16 -1.28 7.50
C GLN A 142 -4.89 -2.58 7.76
N CYS A 143 -4.28 -3.45 8.55
CA CYS A 143 -4.89 -4.64 9.11
C CYS A 143 -5.02 -4.42 10.62
N ASN A 144 -6.25 -4.22 11.10
CA ASN A 144 -6.52 -3.99 12.53
C ASN A 144 -6.67 -5.30 13.30
N SER A 145 -7.20 -6.34 12.65
CA SER A 145 -7.31 -7.68 13.18
C SER A 145 -7.39 -8.70 12.05
N ARG A 146 -7.11 -9.97 12.37
CA ARG A 146 -7.25 -11.10 11.43
C ARG A 146 -8.67 -11.20 10.87
N ASP A 147 -9.69 -10.94 11.69
CA ASP A 147 -11.10 -11.07 11.29
C ASP A 147 -11.59 -9.92 10.41
N THR A 148 -11.00 -8.73 10.59
CA THR A 148 -11.35 -7.54 9.79
C THR A 148 -10.69 -7.59 8.41
N GLY A 149 -9.54 -8.26 8.30
CA GLY A 149 -8.74 -8.29 7.09
C GLY A 149 -8.06 -6.95 6.80
N LEU A 150 -7.66 -6.78 5.55
CA LEU A 150 -6.89 -5.63 5.08
C LEU A 150 -7.82 -4.54 4.53
N GLN A 151 -7.75 -3.34 5.10
CA GLN A 151 -8.50 -2.17 4.65
C GLN A 151 -7.57 -1.22 3.89
N PHE A 152 -7.90 -0.91 2.64
CA PHE A 152 -7.11 -0.01 1.81
C PHE A 152 -7.61 1.43 1.92
N ASP A 153 -6.67 2.38 1.88
CA ASP A 153 -6.96 3.81 1.81
C ASP A 153 -7.16 4.23 0.34
N PRO A 154 -8.38 4.63 -0.06
CA PRO A 154 -8.64 5.04 -1.44
C PRO A 154 -7.85 6.30 -1.83
N GLU A 155 -7.57 7.22 -0.90
CA GLU A 155 -6.83 8.45 -1.22
C GLU A 155 -5.38 8.14 -1.57
N ALA A 156 -4.76 7.23 -0.82
CA ALA A 156 -3.40 6.78 -1.08
C ALA A 156 -3.29 6.05 -2.44
N LEU A 157 -4.30 5.25 -2.80
CA LEU A 157 -4.36 4.59 -4.10
C LEU A 157 -4.53 5.58 -5.27
N ILE A 158 -5.32 6.65 -5.10
CA ILE A 158 -5.43 7.73 -6.10
C ILE A 158 -4.09 8.45 -6.24
N GLN A 159 -3.43 8.78 -5.13
CA GLN A 159 -2.14 9.49 -5.15
C GLN A 159 -1.04 8.71 -5.88
N LEU A 160 -1.06 7.38 -5.78
CA LEU A 160 -0.14 6.50 -6.52
C LEU A 160 -0.55 6.26 -7.99
N GLY A 161 -1.70 6.77 -8.44
CA GLY A 161 -2.22 6.50 -9.79
C GLY A 161 -2.72 5.07 -9.98
N LEU A 162 -2.98 4.34 -8.89
CA LEU A 162 -3.55 2.98 -8.91
C LEU A 162 -5.07 2.98 -9.02
N CYS A 163 -5.70 4.12 -8.75
CA CYS A 163 -7.13 4.37 -8.95
C CYS A 163 -7.37 5.52 -9.92
N SER A 164 -8.46 5.42 -10.66
CA SER A 164 -9.06 6.50 -11.43
C SER A 164 -10.32 6.99 -10.72
N VAL A 165 -10.51 8.31 -10.66
CA VAL A 165 -11.73 8.91 -10.11
C VAL A 165 -12.79 8.91 -11.20
N VAL A 166 -13.87 8.16 -10.99
CA VAL A 166 -14.96 8.02 -11.97
C VAL A 166 -15.96 9.16 -11.81
N ARG A 167 -16.33 9.49 -10.58
CA ARG A 167 -17.26 10.59 -10.25
C ARG A 167 -16.91 11.21 -8.90
N GLU A 168 -16.94 12.54 -8.87
CA GLU A 168 -17.06 13.31 -7.63
C GLU A 168 -18.55 13.62 -7.43
N THR A 169 -19.29 12.70 -6.80
CA THR A 169 -20.68 12.95 -6.39
C THR A 169 -20.69 13.93 -5.21
N GLY A 170 -20.65 15.22 -5.52
CA GLY A 170 -20.68 16.31 -4.54
C GLY A 170 -20.71 17.73 -5.11
N LYS A 171 -20.78 17.89 -6.43
CA LYS A 171 -20.97 19.18 -7.11
C LYS A 171 -22.29 19.22 -7.88
N GLU A 172 -23.37 18.73 -7.27
CA GLU A 172 -24.67 19.19 -7.74
C GLU A 172 -24.82 20.64 -7.26
N PRO A 173 -25.02 21.63 -8.14
CA PRO A 173 -25.21 23.00 -7.69
C PRO A 173 -26.43 23.04 -6.78
N LEU A 174 -26.25 23.47 -5.54
CA LEU A 174 -27.35 23.62 -4.59
C LEU A 174 -28.47 24.41 -5.27
N PRO A 175 -29.74 23.97 -5.19
CA PRO A 175 -30.85 24.77 -5.68
C PRO A 175 -30.83 26.14 -4.99
N LEU A 176 -31.03 27.21 -5.77
CA LEU A 176 -31.00 28.59 -5.26
C LEU A 176 -31.88 28.70 -3.99
N GLY A 177 -31.27 29.01 -2.84
CA GLY A 177 -31.98 29.31 -1.60
C GLY A 177 -31.74 28.37 -0.40
N ARG A 178 -30.87 27.35 -0.48
CA ARG A 178 -30.48 26.54 0.69
C ARG A 178 -29.13 26.94 1.28
N VAL A 179 -29.09 27.11 2.61
CA VAL A 179 -27.90 27.46 3.40
C VAL A 179 -27.03 26.21 3.57
N SER A 180 -25.71 26.39 3.46
CA SER A 180 -24.69 25.33 3.33
C SER A 180 -24.46 24.47 4.58
N GLU A 181 -25.08 24.78 5.73
CA GLU A 181 -24.73 24.21 7.03
C GLU A 181 -25.47 22.88 7.36
N GLU A 182 -26.47 22.48 6.58
CA GLU A 182 -27.20 21.19 6.76
C GLU A 182 -26.76 20.11 5.76
N PHE A 183 -25.86 20.45 4.83
CA PHE A 183 -25.27 19.54 3.86
C PHE A 183 -23.80 19.29 4.25
N ASP A 184 -23.59 18.58 5.37
CA ASP A 184 -22.43 17.69 5.49
C ASP A 184 -22.64 16.52 4.50
N SER A 185 -22.78 16.86 3.21
CA SER A 185 -22.79 15.91 2.11
C SER A 185 -21.42 15.28 2.09
N GLN A 186 -21.33 14.11 2.71
CA GLN A 186 -20.27 13.13 2.52
C GLN A 186 -19.92 13.13 1.04
N LYS A 187 -18.78 13.73 0.69
CA LYS A 187 -18.22 13.64 -0.65
C LYS A 187 -17.87 12.17 -0.86
N THR A 188 -18.77 11.41 -1.45
CA THR A 188 -18.50 10.04 -1.84
C THR A 188 -17.71 10.11 -3.14
N ILE A 189 -16.41 9.83 -3.06
CA ILE A 189 -15.56 9.72 -4.24
C ILE A 189 -15.75 8.30 -4.78
N GLU A 190 -16.35 8.19 -5.96
CA GLU A 190 -16.46 6.91 -6.65
C GLU A 190 -15.14 6.64 -7.38
N VAL A 191 -14.35 5.73 -6.82
CA VAL A 191 -13.06 5.31 -7.38
C VAL A 191 -13.17 3.98 -8.11
N LYS A 192 -12.45 3.86 -9.22
CA LYS A 192 -12.27 2.62 -9.96
C LYS A 192 -10.79 2.28 -10.06
N LEU A 193 -10.44 1.07 -9.63
CA LEU A 193 -9.08 0.54 -9.76
C LEU A 193 -8.67 0.44 -11.23
N THR A 194 -7.43 0.83 -11.52
CA THR A 194 -6.80 0.53 -12.81
C THR A 194 -6.41 -0.94 -12.86
N SER A 195 -6.15 -1.50 -14.05
CA SER A 195 -5.68 -2.88 -14.16
C SER A 195 -4.38 -3.12 -13.37
N LEU A 196 -3.49 -2.12 -13.33
CA LEU A 196 -2.29 -2.14 -12.50
C LEU A 196 -2.63 -2.03 -11.02
N GLY A 197 -3.57 -1.15 -10.65
CA GLY A 197 -4.03 -0.99 -9.27
C GLY A 197 -4.63 -2.26 -8.68
N THR A 198 -5.45 -2.98 -9.44
CA THR A 198 -5.98 -4.28 -9.04
C THR A 198 -4.85 -5.27 -8.77
N ALA A 199 -3.90 -5.41 -9.70
CA ALA A 199 -2.78 -6.34 -9.53
C ALA A 199 -1.90 -5.98 -8.31
N VAL A 200 -1.60 -4.70 -8.10
CA VAL A 200 -0.85 -4.23 -6.92
C VAL A 200 -1.63 -4.53 -5.64
N MET A 201 -2.92 -4.23 -5.61
CA MET A 201 -3.79 -4.47 -4.46
C MET A 201 -3.85 -5.96 -4.11
N GLU A 202 -3.97 -6.83 -5.10
CA GLU A 202 -3.93 -8.29 -4.93
C GLU A 202 -2.60 -8.77 -4.36
N MET A 203 -1.47 -8.30 -4.90
CA MET A 203 -0.14 -8.66 -4.39
C MET A 203 0.05 -8.22 -2.93
N ILE A 204 -0.42 -7.01 -2.58
CA ILE A 204 -0.40 -6.51 -1.21
C ILE A 204 -1.28 -7.37 -0.30
N TRP A 205 -2.46 -7.75 -0.78
CA TRP A 205 -3.40 -8.60 -0.05
C TRP A 205 -2.83 -9.99 0.21
N TYR A 206 -2.23 -10.64 -0.80
CA TYR A 206 -1.52 -11.91 -0.63
C TYR A 206 -0.35 -11.81 0.37
N GLY A 207 0.43 -10.72 0.31
CA GLY A 207 1.48 -10.49 1.30
C GLY A 207 0.91 -10.31 2.72
N GLY A 208 -0.23 -9.63 2.85
CA GLY A 208 -0.95 -9.52 4.12
C GLY A 208 -1.48 -10.85 4.63
N LEU A 209 -2.03 -11.70 3.75
CA LEU A 209 -2.43 -13.06 4.09
C LEU A 209 -1.25 -13.91 4.56
N ALA A 210 -0.09 -13.80 3.92
CA ALA A 210 1.12 -14.51 4.34
C ALA A 210 1.60 -14.08 5.75
N LEU A 211 1.30 -12.85 6.18
CA LEU A 211 1.64 -12.34 7.52
C LEU A 211 0.58 -12.65 8.59
N THR A 212 -0.65 -12.98 8.18
CA THR A 212 -1.80 -13.24 9.08
C THR A 212 -2.21 -14.73 9.16
N SER A 213 -1.75 -15.58 8.24
CA SER A 213 -2.24 -16.94 8.03
C SER A 213 -1.10 -17.97 8.12
N PHE A 214 -1.26 -19.25 8.46
CA PHE A 214 -2.25 -20.02 9.23
C PHE A 214 -1.39 -20.96 10.09
N GLY A 215 -1.14 -20.65 11.36
CA GLY A 215 -0.75 -21.68 12.31
C GLY A 215 -1.96 -22.58 12.53
N ALA A 216 -1.85 -23.88 12.21
CA ALA A 216 -2.76 -24.85 12.79
C ALA A 216 -2.60 -24.74 14.31
N GLU A 217 -3.70 -24.51 15.03
CA GLU A 217 -3.74 -24.87 16.45
C GLU A 217 -3.55 -26.38 16.60
#